data_AF-A0A836BSJ5-F1
#
_entry.id   AF-A0A836BSJ5-F1
#
_cell.length_a   1.000
_cell.length_b   1.000
_cell.length_c   1.000
_cell.angle_alpha   90.00
_cell.angle_beta   90.00
_cell.angle_gamma   90.00
#
_symmetry.space_group_name_H-M   'P 1'
#
loop_
_entity.id
_entity.type
_entity.pdbx_description
1 polymer ?
#
loop_
_entity_poly.entity_id
_entity_poly.type
_entity_poly.pdbx_seq_one_letter_code
_entity_poly.pdbx_strand_id
1 'polypeptide(L)'
;MAVLGFVQGSNPCVGSSARARVGPAASRLVPRLCPHRTPLQRQVLLERGVLAGAGAAGAQTTTAPPTHITSIYEVDNGQILGFGADLAEDHPGFHDEQYKRRRVMLGEMAKAHKIGAPIPDVEYSAEEVATWNAVLQELSELLPQHACKEYLRCLSLFNFRPGKVPQLSEMNSVLQGTTGWSIRPVAGLMHPRHFLAGLAFKHFHSTQYMRHPSKPSYTPEPDVVHELIGHVPLLADPAYARLVQAIGVASLGADDKTIWHLTKVYWYTVEFGVVREGDNIKAFGAGILSSYGELQHMASGAAALEPLDPFKPQPKMSYKDGFQKRYYVLESFEAGSRLLQGYATSLALPEQLRGNPGLA
;
A
#
# COMPACT_ATOMS: atom_id res chain seq x y z
N MET A 1 49.57 -14.36 -20.11
CA MET A 1 49.38 -13.83 -21.47
C MET A 1 48.74 -12.44 -21.30
N ALA A 2 49.50 -11.37 -21.05
CA ALA A 2 50.20 -10.50 -22.02
C ALA A 2 49.18 -9.90 -23.03
N VAL A 3 48.95 -8.58 -23.22
CA VAL A 3 49.79 -7.35 -23.27
C VAL A 3 48.81 -6.14 -23.14
N LEU A 4 48.96 -5.14 -22.23
CA LEU A 4 49.72 -3.87 -22.29
C LEU A 4 49.32 -2.85 -23.42
N GLY A 5 49.12 -1.57 -23.08
CA GLY A 5 49.36 -0.45 -24.03
C GLY A 5 48.52 0.83 -23.90
N PHE A 6 49.13 1.89 -23.35
CA PHE A 6 48.71 3.30 -23.20
C PHE A 6 48.52 4.08 -24.54
N VAL A 7 47.89 5.28 -24.50
CA VAL A 7 48.55 6.62 -24.61
C VAL A 7 47.54 7.79 -24.65
N GLN A 8 47.90 8.87 -23.94
CA GLN A 8 47.27 10.19 -23.81
C GLN A 8 47.74 11.21 -24.89
N GLY A 9 47.01 12.32 -25.01
CA GLY A 9 47.56 13.66 -25.29
C GLY A 9 46.45 14.68 -25.68
N SER A 10 46.06 15.67 -24.86
CA SER A 10 46.71 16.99 -24.55
C SER A 10 46.71 17.97 -25.75
N ASN A 11 46.39 19.28 -25.71
CA ASN A 11 45.94 20.30 -24.73
C ASN A 11 45.65 21.63 -25.55
N PRO A 12 45.70 22.90 -25.07
CA PRO A 12 44.53 23.80 -24.90
C PRO A 12 44.66 25.27 -25.46
N CYS A 13 43.75 26.17 -25.03
CA CYS A 13 43.88 27.66 -24.84
C CYS A 13 43.74 28.60 -26.08
N VAL A 14 43.23 29.85 -26.11
CA VAL A 14 42.88 30.95 -25.15
C VAL A 14 42.13 32.10 -25.89
N GLY A 15 41.38 32.97 -25.18
CA GLY A 15 41.18 34.41 -25.52
C GLY A 15 39.78 34.99 -25.16
N SER A 16 39.58 35.74 -24.05
CA SER A 16 39.62 37.22 -23.90
C SER A 16 38.39 37.94 -24.54
N SER A 17 37.67 38.95 -24.02
CA SER A 17 37.66 39.86 -22.84
C SER A 17 36.32 40.65 -22.82
N ALA A 18 36.03 41.38 -21.74
CA ALA A 18 34.76 42.05 -21.41
C ALA A 18 34.57 43.52 -21.89
N ARG A 19 33.28 43.98 -21.87
CA ARG A 19 32.70 45.28 -21.38
C ARG A 19 31.80 46.14 -22.34
N ALA A 20 30.52 46.21 -21.96
CA ALA A 20 29.67 47.39 -21.59
C ALA A 20 29.14 48.47 -22.58
N ARG A 21 27.82 48.75 -22.42
CA ARG A 21 27.01 50.03 -22.43
C ARG A 21 25.90 50.14 -23.50
N VAL A 22 24.61 50.16 -23.13
CA VAL A 22 23.63 51.26 -22.84
C VAL A 22 22.60 51.46 -24.00
N GLY A 23 21.30 51.58 -23.66
CA GLY A 23 20.08 51.51 -24.53
C GLY A 23 19.80 52.71 -25.47
N PRO A 24 18.54 52.94 -25.98
CA PRO A 24 17.30 53.09 -25.18
C PRO A 24 15.93 52.66 -25.82
N ALA A 25 14.86 52.85 -25.03
CA ALA A 25 13.49 53.30 -25.37
C ALA A 25 12.27 52.34 -25.56
N ALA A 26 11.32 52.50 -24.62
CA ALA A 26 9.87 52.78 -24.79
C ALA A 26 8.78 51.66 -24.86
N SER A 27 8.00 51.60 -23.76
CA SER A 27 6.52 51.67 -23.63
C SER A 27 5.61 50.53 -24.11
N ARG A 28 4.86 49.91 -23.17
CA ARG A 28 3.39 50.06 -23.03
C ARG A 28 2.83 49.49 -21.71
N LEU A 29 1.70 50.08 -21.32
CA LEU A 29 0.98 50.18 -20.03
C LEU A 29 0.12 48.96 -19.58
N VAL A 30 0.22 48.61 -18.27
CA VAL A 30 -0.77 48.29 -17.14
C VAL A 30 -1.99 47.35 -17.39
N PRO A 31 -2.79 46.83 -16.40
CA PRO A 31 -2.64 46.58 -14.93
C PRO A 31 -3.10 45.17 -14.44
N ARG A 32 -2.83 44.81 -13.16
CA ARG A 32 -3.89 44.53 -12.14
C ARG A 32 -3.36 44.19 -10.73
N LEU A 33 -3.75 45.07 -9.81
CA LEU A 33 -3.99 45.00 -8.37
C LEU A 33 -4.01 43.62 -7.68
N CYS A 34 -3.26 43.50 -6.58
CA CYS A 34 -3.55 42.66 -5.40
C CYS A 34 -4.51 43.43 -4.46
N PRO A 35 -5.24 42.76 -3.53
CA PRO A 35 -4.63 42.47 -2.23
C PRO A 35 -4.99 41.11 -1.59
N HIS A 36 -4.01 40.62 -0.84
CA HIS A 36 -4.01 39.65 0.25
C HIS A 36 -5.34 39.18 0.86
N ARG A 37 -5.47 37.85 1.01
CA ARG A 37 -6.05 37.23 2.21
C ARG A 37 -4.91 36.63 3.06
N THR A 38 -4.97 36.89 4.36
CA THR A 38 -3.95 36.59 5.38
C THR A 38 -3.95 35.11 5.81
N PRO A 39 -2.82 34.55 6.29
CA PRO A 39 -2.64 33.12 6.56
C PRO A 39 -2.94 32.72 8.01
N LEU A 40 -4.17 32.96 8.52
CA LEU A 40 -4.52 32.62 9.92
C LEU A 40 -5.92 32.00 10.12
N GLN A 41 -6.56 31.52 9.06
CA GLN A 41 -7.83 30.75 9.15
C GLN A 41 -7.81 29.44 8.35
N ARG A 42 -6.62 28.93 8.01
CA ARG A 42 -6.43 27.66 7.28
C ARG A 42 -6.10 26.46 8.19
N GLN A 43 -6.14 26.63 9.51
CA GLN A 43 -5.60 25.65 10.46
C GLN A 43 -6.65 24.70 11.07
N VAL A 44 -7.92 24.75 10.64
CA VAL A 44 -8.98 23.85 11.13
C VAL A 44 -9.57 22.97 10.00
N LEU A 45 -9.06 23.05 8.77
CA LEU A 45 -9.53 22.25 7.63
C LEU A 45 -8.55 21.20 7.11
N LEU A 46 -7.36 21.07 7.70
CA LEU A 46 -6.30 20.16 7.21
C LEU A 46 -6.33 18.75 7.82
N GLU A 47 -7.21 18.47 8.78
CA GLU A 47 -7.47 17.09 9.24
C GLU A 47 -8.36 16.29 8.27
N ARG A 48 -8.93 16.93 7.22
CA ARG A 48 -9.82 16.31 6.23
C ARG A 48 -9.15 15.98 4.87
N GLY A 49 -7.84 16.19 4.75
CA GLY A 49 -7.11 16.16 3.47
C GLY A 49 -6.84 14.80 2.83
N VAL A 50 -7.30 13.69 3.41
CA VAL A 50 -7.16 12.34 2.79
C VAL A 50 -8.38 11.99 1.91
N LEU A 51 -9.48 12.75 1.97
CA LEU A 51 -10.74 12.44 1.28
C LEU A 51 -11.11 13.38 0.14
N ALA A 52 -10.23 14.28 -0.30
CA ALA A 52 -10.54 15.18 -1.41
C ALA A 52 -10.21 14.53 -2.77
N GLY A 53 -11.06 13.59 -3.16
CA GLY A 53 -11.06 12.91 -4.45
C GLY A 53 -12.36 12.12 -4.65
N ALA A 54 -13.51 12.75 -4.39
CA ALA A 54 -14.82 12.18 -4.70
C ALA A 54 -15.70 13.29 -5.27
N GLY A 55 -16.00 13.21 -6.56
CA GLY A 55 -17.02 14.02 -7.21
C GLY A 55 -18.40 13.71 -6.62
N ALA A 56 -19.32 14.68 -6.72
CA ALA A 56 -20.63 14.61 -6.10
C ALA A 56 -21.47 13.44 -6.65
N ALA A 57 -21.66 12.41 -5.82
CA ALA A 57 -22.71 11.39 -5.94
C ALA A 57 -23.46 11.29 -4.60
N GLY A 58 -24.76 11.00 -4.67
CA GLY A 58 -25.77 11.24 -3.62
C GLY A 58 -25.35 10.93 -2.18
N ALA A 59 -25.73 11.84 -1.26
CA ALA A 59 -25.45 11.77 0.16
C ALA A 59 -26.03 10.51 0.82
N GLN A 60 -25.29 9.41 0.80
CA GLN A 60 -25.39 8.40 1.84
C GLN A 60 -24.75 9.00 3.09
N THR A 61 -25.52 9.12 4.18
CA THR A 61 -24.99 9.54 5.48
C THR A 61 -23.97 8.50 5.93
N THR A 62 -22.68 8.82 5.77
CA THR A 62 -21.59 8.01 6.30
C THR A 62 -21.62 8.13 7.82
N THR A 63 -22.07 7.07 8.48
CA THR A 63 -22.02 6.98 9.94
C THR A 63 -20.59 6.64 10.33
N ALA A 64 -20.03 7.38 11.29
CA ALA A 64 -18.69 7.08 11.78
C ALA A 64 -18.67 5.63 12.32
N PRO A 65 -17.65 4.83 11.98
CA PRO A 65 -17.52 3.46 12.46
C PRO A 65 -17.59 3.38 13.99
N PRO A 66 -18.28 2.37 14.56
CA PRO A 66 -18.30 2.18 16.00
C PRO A 66 -16.89 1.97 16.54
N THR A 67 -16.57 2.57 17.68
CA THR A 67 -15.26 2.42 18.32
C THR A 67 -15.03 1.00 18.83
N HIS A 68 -16.10 0.34 19.29
CA HIS A 68 -16.07 -1.00 19.85
C HIS A 68 -16.60 -2.01 18.84
N ILE A 69 -15.68 -2.58 18.05
CA ILE A 69 -15.96 -3.70 17.14
C ILE A 69 -15.58 -4.98 17.87
N THR A 70 -16.53 -5.90 18.07
CA THR A 70 -16.31 -7.15 18.81
C THR A 70 -16.35 -8.41 17.95
N SER A 71 -16.80 -8.29 16.70
CA SER A 71 -16.87 -9.38 15.76
C SER A 71 -16.59 -8.92 14.33
N ILE A 72 -16.19 -9.86 13.47
CA ILE A 72 -16.00 -9.60 12.03
C ILE A 72 -17.31 -9.17 11.33
N TYR A 73 -18.48 -9.54 11.88
CA TYR A 73 -19.78 -9.19 11.33
C TYR A 73 -20.16 -7.71 11.54
N GLU A 74 -19.48 -7.02 12.46
CA GLU A 74 -19.62 -5.57 12.68
C GLU A 74 -18.68 -4.74 11.79
N VAL A 75 -17.77 -5.38 11.06
CA VAL A 75 -16.88 -4.71 10.10
C VAL A 75 -17.66 -4.38 8.83
N ASP A 76 -17.95 -3.10 8.63
CA ASP A 76 -18.55 -2.59 7.40
C ASP A 76 -17.54 -2.67 6.26
N ASN A 77 -18.00 -3.26 5.15
CA ASN A 77 -17.25 -3.45 3.91
C ASN A 77 -17.99 -2.83 2.70
N GLY A 78 -19.06 -2.08 2.95
CA GLY A 78 -19.87 -1.40 1.95
C GLY A 78 -19.55 0.09 1.81
N GLN A 79 -19.17 0.77 2.90
CA GLN A 79 -18.73 2.17 2.87
C GLN A 79 -17.28 2.28 2.37
N ILE A 80 -17.13 2.72 1.13
CA ILE A 80 -15.84 2.93 0.47
C ILE A 80 -15.52 4.43 0.44
N LEU A 81 -14.32 4.77 0.91
CA LEU A 81 -13.82 6.14 1.04
C LEU A 81 -13.06 6.63 -0.21
N GLY A 82 -12.65 5.72 -1.10
CA GLY A 82 -11.87 6.04 -2.29
C GLY A 82 -11.51 4.81 -3.11
N PHE A 83 -10.86 5.03 -4.26
CA PHE A 83 -10.47 3.97 -5.20
C PHE A 83 -11.65 3.08 -5.63
N GLY A 84 -12.83 3.68 -5.73
CA GLY A 84 -13.99 3.08 -6.40
C GLY A 84 -13.91 3.30 -7.91
N ALA A 85 -15.05 3.37 -8.59
CA ALA A 85 -15.10 3.71 -10.02
C ALA A 85 -14.95 5.21 -10.32
N ASP A 86 -15.01 6.06 -9.28
CA ASP A 86 -14.76 7.50 -9.37
C ASP A 86 -13.26 7.77 -9.31
N LEU A 87 -12.61 7.57 -10.46
CA LEU A 87 -11.16 7.66 -10.61
C LEU A 87 -10.70 9.13 -10.59
N ALA A 88 -9.52 9.39 -10.03
CA ALA A 88 -8.88 10.70 -10.08
C ALA A 88 -8.50 11.08 -11.53
N GLU A 89 -8.43 12.39 -11.85
CA GLU A 89 -8.14 12.88 -13.21
C GLU A 89 -6.79 12.38 -13.77
N ASP A 90 -5.82 12.13 -12.90
CA ASP A 90 -4.49 11.62 -13.25
C ASP A 90 -4.41 10.08 -13.31
N HIS A 91 -5.51 9.38 -13.02
CA HIS A 91 -5.59 7.93 -13.11
C HIS A 91 -5.58 7.47 -14.58
N PRO A 92 -4.82 6.44 -14.98
CA PRO A 92 -4.70 6.03 -16.39
C PRO A 92 -6.03 5.64 -17.06
N GLY A 93 -6.97 5.09 -16.28
CA GLY A 93 -8.33 4.77 -16.71
C GLY A 93 -9.36 5.91 -16.58
N PHE A 94 -8.95 7.15 -16.29
CA PHE A 94 -9.90 8.26 -16.07
C PHE A 94 -10.80 8.55 -17.28
N HIS A 95 -10.30 8.36 -18.50
CA HIS A 95 -11.05 8.51 -19.74
C HIS A 95 -11.53 7.19 -20.35
N ASP A 96 -11.33 6.07 -19.65
CA ASP A 96 -11.74 4.74 -20.12
C ASP A 96 -13.05 4.30 -19.45
N GLU A 97 -14.15 4.46 -20.18
CA GLU A 97 -15.48 4.09 -19.71
C GLU A 97 -15.68 2.58 -19.57
N GLN A 98 -14.96 1.76 -20.35
CA GLN A 98 -15.03 0.30 -20.22
C GLN A 98 -14.34 -0.14 -18.94
N TYR A 99 -13.17 0.41 -18.64
CA TYR A 99 -12.46 0.18 -17.38
C TYR A 99 -13.28 0.60 -16.17
N LYS A 100 -13.92 1.78 -16.20
CA LYS A 100 -14.82 2.22 -15.12
C LYS A 100 -16.00 1.28 -14.91
N ARG A 101 -16.66 0.83 -15.98
CA ARG A 101 -17.75 -0.16 -15.89
C ARG A 101 -17.28 -1.48 -15.27
N ARG A 102 -16.08 -1.93 -15.64
CA ARG A 102 -15.45 -3.11 -15.05
C ARG A 102 -15.19 -2.93 -13.55
N ARG A 103 -14.71 -1.76 -13.13
CA ARG A 103 -14.52 -1.40 -11.70
C ARG A 103 -15.84 -1.39 -10.93
N VAL A 104 -16.91 -0.79 -11.47
CA VAL A 104 -18.24 -0.81 -10.84
C VAL A 104 -18.72 -2.25 -10.65
N MET A 105 -18.67 -3.07 -11.70
CA MET A 105 -19.11 -4.47 -11.65
C MET A 105 -18.43 -5.25 -10.52
N LEU A 106 -17.09 -5.19 -10.44
CA LEU A 106 -16.32 -5.90 -9.42
C LEU A 106 -16.56 -5.31 -8.02
N GLY A 107 -16.74 -3.98 -7.93
CA GLY A 107 -17.09 -3.32 -6.68
C GLY A 107 -18.45 -3.75 -6.13
N GLU A 108 -19.48 -3.83 -6.97
CA GLU A 108 -20.81 -4.29 -6.55
C GLU A 108 -20.80 -5.78 -6.15
N MET A 109 -20.02 -6.60 -6.84
CA MET A 109 -19.81 -8.00 -6.46
C MET A 109 -19.16 -8.12 -5.08
N ALA A 110 -18.15 -7.30 -4.77
CA ALA A 110 -17.52 -7.25 -3.45
C ALA A 110 -18.49 -6.77 -2.35
N LYS A 111 -19.29 -5.74 -2.61
CA LYS A 111 -20.30 -5.23 -1.66
C LYS A 111 -21.40 -6.26 -1.35
N ALA A 112 -21.75 -7.09 -2.34
CA ALA A 112 -22.75 -8.13 -2.18
C ALA A 112 -22.27 -9.33 -1.34
N HIS A 113 -20.95 -9.55 -1.25
CA HIS A 113 -20.36 -10.67 -0.51
C HIS A 113 -20.69 -10.61 0.99
N LYS A 114 -20.93 -11.79 1.57
CA LYS A 114 -21.20 -11.99 3.00
C LYS A 114 -20.18 -12.95 3.59
N ILE A 115 -19.73 -12.68 4.81
CA ILE A 115 -18.82 -13.56 5.56
C ILE A 115 -19.45 -14.95 5.67
N GLY A 116 -18.66 -15.98 5.39
CA GLY A 116 -19.10 -17.38 5.36
C GLY A 116 -19.65 -17.84 4.00
N ALA A 117 -19.98 -16.93 3.09
CA ALA A 117 -20.31 -17.29 1.71
C ALA A 117 -19.03 -17.49 0.87
N PRO A 118 -19.07 -18.36 -0.16
CA PRO A 118 -17.98 -18.49 -1.13
C PRO A 118 -17.60 -17.13 -1.72
N ILE A 119 -16.31 -16.87 -1.88
CA ILE A 119 -15.83 -15.66 -2.57
C ILE A 119 -16.14 -15.83 -4.05
N PRO A 120 -16.80 -14.85 -4.70
CA PRO A 120 -17.16 -14.97 -6.11
C PRO A 120 -15.92 -14.93 -7.00
N ASP A 121 -15.83 -15.91 -7.90
CA ASP A 121 -14.80 -15.97 -8.91
C ASP A 121 -15.04 -14.91 -10.00
N VAL A 122 -13.94 -14.39 -10.54
CA VAL A 122 -13.95 -13.38 -11.60
C VAL A 122 -13.47 -13.99 -12.91
N GLU A 123 -14.28 -13.86 -13.94
CA GLU A 123 -13.85 -14.09 -15.31
C GLU A 123 -13.00 -12.89 -15.77
N TYR A 124 -11.68 -13.00 -15.64
CA TYR A 124 -10.73 -11.98 -16.09
C TYR A 124 -10.64 -11.94 -17.61
N SER A 125 -10.65 -10.74 -18.19
CA SER A 125 -10.53 -10.54 -19.63
C SER A 125 -9.14 -10.92 -20.14
N ALA A 126 -8.99 -11.14 -21.45
CA ALA A 126 -7.68 -11.39 -22.06
C ALA A 126 -6.67 -10.25 -21.80
N GLU A 127 -7.14 -9.01 -21.69
CA GLU A 127 -6.32 -7.83 -21.40
C GLU A 127 -5.88 -7.79 -19.91
N GLU A 128 -6.77 -8.16 -18.99
CA GLU A 128 -6.43 -8.28 -17.56
C GLU A 128 -5.41 -9.42 -17.36
N VAL A 129 -5.57 -10.54 -18.07
CA VAL A 129 -4.60 -11.65 -18.07
C VAL A 129 -3.26 -11.24 -18.68
N ALA A 130 -3.26 -10.46 -19.77
CA ALA A 130 -2.02 -9.94 -20.36
C ALA A 130 -1.30 -8.99 -19.39
N THR A 131 -2.03 -8.14 -18.68
CA THR A 131 -1.50 -7.25 -17.64
C THR A 131 -0.86 -8.04 -16.51
N TRP A 132 -1.54 -9.08 -16.01
CA TRP A 132 -0.98 -10.01 -15.02
C TRP A 132 0.31 -10.68 -15.49
N ASN A 133 0.35 -11.16 -16.74
CA ASN A 133 1.53 -11.80 -17.30
C ASN A 133 2.73 -10.87 -17.37
N ALA A 134 2.52 -9.64 -17.84
CA ALA A 134 3.57 -8.63 -17.90
C ALA A 134 4.13 -8.34 -16.51
N VAL A 135 3.25 -8.27 -15.51
CA VAL A 135 3.69 -8.06 -14.13
C VAL A 135 4.49 -9.26 -13.60
N LEU A 136 3.94 -10.46 -13.73
CA LEU A 136 4.56 -11.66 -13.18
C LEU A 136 5.93 -11.94 -13.81
N GLN A 137 6.09 -11.68 -15.11
CA GLN A 137 7.36 -11.82 -15.81
C GLN A 137 8.45 -10.98 -15.14
N GLU A 138 8.21 -9.68 -14.98
CA GLU A 138 9.18 -8.76 -14.39
C GLU A 138 9.48 -9.10 -12.91
N LEU A 139 8.47 -9.47 -12.12
CA LEU A 139 8.67 -9.79 -10.71
C LEU A 139 9.37 -11.14 -10.49
N SER A 140 9.23 -12.08 -11.43
CA SER A 140 9.87 -13.39 -11.32
C SER A 140 11.40 -13.31 -11.28
N GLU A 141 11.99 -12.26 -11.85
CA GLU A 141 13.43 -12.01 -11.82
C GLU A 141 13.87 -11.29 -10.53
N LEU A 142 13.07 -10.33 -10.06
CA LEU A 142 13.44 -9.46 -8.93
C LEU A 142 13.16 -10.09 -7.57
N LEU A 143 12.03 -10.79 -7.41
CA LEU A 143 11.60 -11.32 -6.11
C LEU A 143 12.63 -12.29 -5.49
N PRO A 144 13.22 -13.26 -6.23
CA PRO A 144 14.24 -14.15 -5.66
C PRO A 144 15.48 -13.41 -5.10
N GLN A 145 15.78 -12.23 -5.63
CA GLN A 145 16.94 -11.44 -5.26
C GLN A 145 16.67 -10.51 -4.06
N HIS A 146 15.44 -10.01 -3.94
CA HIS A 146 15.14 -8.90 -3.04
C HIS A 146 14.09 -9.20 -1.97
N ALA A 147 13.22 -10.19 -2.18
CA ALA A 147 12.23 -10.60 -1.18
C ALA A 147 12.87 -11.45 -0.07
N CYS A 148 12.26 -11.43 1.11
CA CYS A 148 12.69 -12.25 2.22
C CYS A 148 12.44 -13.75 2.00
N LYS A 149 13.22 -14.59 2.66
CA LYS A 149 13.15 -16.06 2.58
C LYS A 149 11.77 -16.60 2.99
N GLU A 150 11.11 -15.97 3.96
CA GLU A 150 9.75 -16.34 4.39
C GLU A 150 8.75 -16.07 3.27
N TYR A 151 8.86 -14.91 2.60
CA TYR A 151 8.02 -14.59 1.44
C TYR A 151 8.22 -15.64 0.34
N LEU A 152 9.47 -15.93 -0.03
CA LEU A 152 9.77 -16.90 -1.10
C LEU A 152 9.27 -18.32 -0.76
N ARG A 153 9.41 -18.74 0.50
CA ARG A 153 8.84 -20.01 0.98
C ARG A 153 7.33 -20.01 0.84
N CYS A 154 6.64 -18.97 1.31
CA CYS A 154 5.19 -18.92 1.26
C CYS A 154 4.66 -18.74 -0.17
N LEU A 155 5.37 -18.01 -1.03
CA LEU A 155 5.03 -17.83 -2.44
C LEU A 155 4.87 -19.20 -3.15
N SER A 156 5.71 -20.17 -2.81
CA SER A 156 5.63 -21.54 -3.37
C SER A 156 4.35 -22.30 -3.03
N LEU A 157 3.59 -21.86 -2.03
CA LEU A 157 2.28 -22.43 -1.68
C LEU A 157 1.17 -22.00 -2.66
N PHE A 158 1.42 -20.93 -3.43
CA PHE A 158 0.46 -20.35 -4.35
C PHE A 158 0.87 -20.63 -5.80
N ASN A 159 -0.09 -21.05 -6.61
CA ASN A 159 0.14 -21.40 -8.01
C ASN A 159 0.06 -20.17 -8.93
N PHE A 160 0.94 -19.19 -8.70
CA PHE A 160 1.04 -18.01 -9.55
C PHE A 160 1.76 -18.36 -10.85
N ARG A 161 1.06 -18.18 -11.97
CA ARG A 161 1.57 -18.55 -13.29
C ARG A 161 1.03 -17.62 -14.37
N PRO A 162 1.78 -17.45 -15.47
CA PRO A 162 1.25 -16.76 -16.64
C PRO A 162 -0.02 -17.44 -17.17
N GLY A 163 -0.92 -16.66 -17.75
CA GLY A 163 -2.14 -17.12 -18.41
C GLY A 163 -3.33 -17.33 -17.47
N LYS A 164 -3.17 -17.23 -16.15
CA LYS A 164 -4.28 -17.33 -15.20
C LYS A 164 -4.08 -16.38 -14.01
N VAL A 165 -4.96 -15.38 -13.91
CA VAL A 165 -5.07 -14.56 -12.68
C VAL A 165 -5.65 -15.45 -11.58
N PRO A 166 -4.99 -15.56 -10.40
CA PRO A 166 -5.49 -16.36 -9.30
C PRO A 166 -6.83 -15.86 -8.76
N GLN A 167 -7.70 -16.77 -8.35
CA GLN A 167 -8.97 -16.41 -7.72
C GLN A 167 -8.77 -16.22 -6.21
N LEU A 168 -9.44 -15.23 -5.62
CA LEU A 168 -9.41 -15.02 -4.17
C LEU A 168 -9.91 -16.25 -3.39
N SER A 169 -10.85 -17.03 -3.96
CA SER A 169 -11.35 -18.28 -3.40
C SER A 169 -10.25 -19.35 -3.24
N GLU A 170 -9.39 -19.49 -4.26
CA GLU A 170 -8.22 -20.38 -4.25
C GLU A 170 -7.21 -19.93 -3.19
N MET A 171 -6.93 -18.62 -3.13
CA MET A 171 -5.98 -18.05 -2.16
C MET A 171 -6.48 -18.19 -0.72
N ASN A 172 -7.76 -17.92 -0.50
CA ASN A 172 -8.43 -18.05 0.78
C ASN A 172 -8.31 -19.48 1.33
N SER A 173 -8.45 -20.49 0.47
CA SER A 173 -8.33 -21.90 0.87
C SER A 173 -6.93 -22.23 1.40
N VAL A 174 -5.88 -21.68 0.78
CA VAL A 174 -4.48 -21.85 1.24
C VAL A 174 -4.26 -21.14 2.58
N LEU A 175 -4.76 -19.91 2.75
CA LEU A 175 -4.62 -19.16 4.00
C LEU A 175 -5.37 -19.81 5.17
N GLN A 176 -6.56 -20.34 4.92
CA GLN A 176 -7.33 -21.08 5.93
C GLN A 176 -6.60 -22.35 6.36
N GLY A 177 -5.98 -23.07 5.42
CA GLY A 177 -5.20 -24.27 5.70
C GLY A 177 -3.85 -24.04 6.38
N THR A 178 -3.32 -22.82 6.38
CA THR A 178 -1.98 -22.50 6.92
C THR A 178 -2.05 -21.73 8.24
N THR A 179 -2.72 -20.57 8.26
CA THR A 179 -2.72 -19.65 9.41
C THR A 179 -4.13 -19.34 9.93
N GLY A 180 -5.15 -19.90 9.28
CA GLY A 180 -6.56 -19.66 9.59
C GLY A 180 -7.05 -18.27 9.14
N TRP A 181 -6.26 -17.57 8.33
CA TRP A 181 -6.67 -16.29 7.75
C TRP A 181 -7.68 -16.50 6.63
N SER A 182 -8.59 -15.55 6.48
CA SER A 182 -9.57 -15.51 5.41
C SER A 182 -9.44 -14.21 4.62
N ILE A 183 -9.82 -14.26 3.35
CA ILE A 183 -9.91 -13.10 2.46
C ILE A 183 -11.37 -12.69 2.35
N ARG A 184 -11.64 -11.38 2.41
CA ARG A 184 -12.94 -10.78 2.11
C ARG A 184 -12.79 -9.83 0.92
N PRO A 185 -13.54 -10.00 -0.18
CA PRO A 185 -13.45 -9.08 -1.30
C PRO A 185 -13.92 -7.68 -0.87
N VAL A 186 -13.23 -6.63 -1.30
CA VAL A 186 -13.60 -5.23 -1.04
C VAL A 186 -13.61 -4.41 -2.31
N ALA A 187 -14.52 -3.42 -2.36
CA ALA A 187 -14.73 -2.59 -3.53
C ALA A 187 -13.73 -1.44 -3.71
N GLY A 188 -12.90 -1.15 -2.69
CA GLY A 188 -11.93 -0.07 -2.68
C GLY A 188 -11.42 0.24 -1.27
N LEU A 189 -11.01 1.49 -1.04
CA LEU A 189 -10.45 1.92 0.24
C LEU A 189 -11.52 1.97 1.34
N MET A 190 -11.37 1.14 2.36
CA MET A 190 -12.22 1.15 3.55
C MET A 190 -11.83 2.26 4.52
N HIS A 191 -12.72 2.58 5.47
CA HIS A 191 -12.31 3.32 6.66
C HIS A 191 -11.23 2.55 7.44
N PRO A 192 -10.11 3.19 7.86
CA PRO A 192 -9.00 2.48 8.50
C PRO A 192 -9.42 1.66 9.72
N ARG A 193 -10.36 2.17 10.53
CA ARG A 193 -10.93 1.42 11.67
C ARG A 193 -11.52 0.06 11.25
N HIS A 194 -12.28 0.00 10.17
CA HIS A 194 -12.89 -1.24 9.69
C HIS A 194 -11.86 -2.18 9.07
N PHE A 195 -10.93 -1.63 8.26
CA PHE A 195 -9.85 -2.43 7.69
C PHE A 195 -8.99 -3.10 8.78
N LEU A 196 -8.50 -2.31 9.75
CA LEU A 196 -7.68 -2.80 10.85
C LEU A 196 -8.43 -3.77 11.76
N ALA A 197 -9.71 -3.50 12.06
CA ALA A 197 -10.52 -4.43 12.84
C ALA A 197 -10.66 -5.79 12.13
N GLY A 198 -10.76 -5.83 10.80
CA GLY A 198 -10.71 -7.06 10.02
C GLY A 198 -9.49 -7.92 10.33
N LEU A 199 -8.31 -7.29 10.41
CA LEU A 199 -7.04 -7.97 10.70
C LEU A 199 -7.07 -8.64 12.09
N ALA A 200 -7.74 -8.03 13.07
CA ALA A 200 -7.88 -8.61 14.41
C ALA A 200 -8.58 -9.97 14.35
N PHE A 201 -9.59 -10.09 13.49
CA PHE A 201 -10.35 -11.30 13.24
C PHE A 201 -9.79 -12.16 12.11
N LYS A 202 -8.52 -11.95 11.73
CA LYS A 202 -7.83 -12.66 10.64
C LYS A 202 -8.55 -12.60 9.29
N HIS A 203 -9.18 -11.48 9.00
CA HIS A 203 -9.80 -11.20 7.69
C HIS A 203 -9.03 -10.10 6.98
N PHE A 204 -8.38 -10.47 5.87
CA PHE A 204 -7.74 -9.52 4.97
C PHE A 204 -8.73 -9.07 3.91
N HIS A 205 -8.89 -7.75 3.74
CA HIS A 205 -9.79 -7.18 2.75
C HIS A 205 -9.02 -6.93 1.45
N SER A 206 -9.40 -7.63 0.38
CA SER A 206 -8.66 -7.66 -0.89
C SER A 206 -9.53 -7.13 -2.03
N THR A 207 -8.99 -6.26 -2.87
CA THR A 207 -9.66 -5.91 -4.13
C THR A 207 -9.58 -7.07 -5.14
N GLN A 208 -10.45 -7.04 -6.16
CA GLN A 208 -10.46 -8.02 -7.27
C GLN A 208 -10.19 -7.38 -8.64
N TYR A 209 -10.17 -6.06 -8.74
CA TYR A 209 -9.93 -5.37 -10.01
C TYR A 209 -8.45 -5.35 -10.37
N MET A 210 -8.15 -5.42 -11.66
CA MET A 210 -6.80 -5.26 -12.21
C MET A 210 -6.49 -3.78 -12.44
N ARG A 211 -5.23 -3.37 -12.27
CA ARG A 211 -4.74 -2.06 -12.72
C ARG A 211 -4.97 -1.86 -14.23
N HIS A 212 -4.96 -0.60 -14.64
CA HIS A 212 -5.16 -0.25 -16.05
C HIS A 212 -4.01 -0.75 -16.94
N PRO A 213 -4.29 -1.38 -18.09
CA PRO A 213 -3.30 -2.04 -18.94
C PRO A 213 -2.26 -1.10 -19.56
N SER A 214 -2.56 0.21 -19.67
CA SER A 214 -1.59 1.19 -20.18
C SER A 214 -0.40 1.47 -19.23
N LYS A 215 -0.49 1.05 -17.96
CA LYS A 215 0.57 1.19 -16.96
C LYS A 215 0.69 -0.08 -16.10
N PRO A 216 1.12 -1.22 -16.66
CA PRO A 216 1.19 -2.49 -15.90
C PRO A 216 2.22 -2.41 -14.75
N SER A 217 3.25 -1.58 -14.89
CA SER A 217 4.32 -1.42 -13.92
C SER A 217 4.00 -0.51 -12.72
N TYR A 218 2.86 0.19 -12.74
CA TYR A 218 2.52 1.17 -11.71
C TYR A 218 1.01 1.28 -11.49
N THR A 219 0.58 1.32 -10.24
CA THR A 219 -0.79 1.67 -9.86
C THR A 219 -0.78 2.60 -8.66
N PRO A 220 -1.58 3.68 -8.65
CA PRO A 220 -1.76 4.54 -7.48
C PRO A 220 -2.73 3.93 -6.44
N GLU A 221 -3.40 2.82 -6.78
CA GLU A 221 -4.43 2.17 -5.98
C GLU A 221 -4.06 0.68 -5.76
N PRO A 222 -4.44 0.07 -4.63
CA PRO A 222 -4.22 -1.35 -4.40
C PRO A 222 -5.15 -2.16 -5.31
N ASP A 223 -4.59 -2.74 -6.37
CA ASP A 223 -5.28 -3.64 -7.31
C ASP A 223 -5.00 -5.11 -6.95
N VAL A 224 -5.69 -6.05 -7.59
CA VAL A 224 -5.55 -7.48 -7.31
C VAL A 224 -4.11 -7.98 -7.41
N VAL A 225 -3.26 -7.39 -8.26
CA VAL A 225 -1.84 -7.70 -8.30
C VAL A 225 -1.16 -7.35 -6.98
N HIS A 226 -1.37 -6.15 -6.47
CA HIS A 226 -0.81 -5.72 -5.18
C HIS A 226 -1.25 -6.65 -4.04
N GLU A 227 -2.52 -7.04 -4.02
CA GLU A 227 -3.03 -7.95 -2.98
C GLU A 227 -2.40 -9.34 -3.08
N LEU A 228 -2.44 -9.93 -4.29
CA LEU A 228 -2.03 -11.32 -4.52
C LEU A 228 -0.52 -11.51 -4.43
N ILE A 229 0.25 -10.57 -4.95
CA ILE A 229 1.71 -10.65 -4.93
C ILE A 229 2.27 -10.07 -3.64
N GLY A 230 1.75 -8.94 -3.17
CA GLY A 230 2.30 -8.22 -2.04
C GLY A 230 1.89 -8.81 -0.70
N HIS A 231 0.59 -8.95 -0.46
CA HIS A 231 0.06 -9.31 0.86
C HIS A 231 -0.13 -10.82 1.07
N VAL A 232 -0.84 -11.47 0.15
CA VAL A 232 -1.35 -12.84 0.33
C VAL A 232 -0.25 -13.85 0.69
N PRO A 233 0.94 -13.86 0.09
CA PRO A 233 1.93 -14.89 0.37
C PRO A 233 2.36 -14.90 1.83
N LEU A 234 2.71 -13.73 2.39
CA LEU A 234 3.20 -13.67 3.76
C LEU A 234 2.13 -13.92 4.82
N LEU A 235 0.84 -13.75 4.51
CA LEU A 235 -0.24 -14.17 5.42
C LEU A 235 -0.26 -15.69 5.68
N ALA A 236 0.39 -16.50 4.84
CA ALA A 236 0.60 -17.92 5.08
C ALA A 236 1.78 -18.23 6.04
N ASP A 237 2.58 -17.23 6.42
CA ASP A 237 3.61 -17.37 7.45
C ASP A 237 3.02 -17.14 8.85
N PRO A 238 3.14 -18.08 9.81
CA PRO A 238 2.55 -17.93 11.14
C PRO A 238 3.07 -16.73 11.93
N ALA A 239 4.35 -16.37 11.83
CA ALA A 239 4.93 -15.28 12.60
C ALA A 239 4.49 -13.92 12.04
N TYR A 240 4.51 -13.78 10.71
CA TYR A 240 3.99 -12.61 10.02
C TYR A 240 2.49 -12.44 10.26
N ALA A 241 1.71 -13.51 10.15
CA ALA A 241 0.28 -13.51 10.43
C ALA A 241 -0.04 -12.97 11.84
N ARG A 242 0.72 -13.37 12.86
CA ARG A 242 0.57 -12.82 14.23
C ARG A 242 0.96 -11.35 14.32
N LEU A 243 2.01 -10.93 13.62
CA LEU A 243 2.41 -9.52 13.53
C LEU A 243 1.28 -8.66 12.98
N VAL A 244 0.69 -9.03 11.84
CA VAL A 244 -0.42 -8.30 11.21
C VAL A 244 -1.65 -8.31 12.12
N GLN A 245 -1.96 -9.47 12.73
CA GLN A 245 -3.09 -9.58 13.66
C GLN A 245 -2.93 -8.64 14.87
N ALA A 246 -1.72 -8.49 15.41
CA ALA A 246 -1.45 -7.62 16.56
C ALA A 246 -1.79 -6.14 16.28
N ILE A 247 -1.52 -5.66 15.06
CA ILE A 247 -1.94 -4.31 14.61
C ILE A 247 -3.47 -4.21 14.62
N GLY A 248 -4.15 -5.25 14.15
CA GLY A 248 -5.61 -5.30 14.17
C GLY A 248 -6.18 -5.29 15.58
N VAL A 249 -5.65 -6.13 16.48
CA VAL A 249 -6.06 -6.20 17.88
C VAL A 249 -5.90 -4.84 18.57
N ALA A 250 -4.77 -4.15 18.34
CA ALA A 250 -4.51 -2.81 18.86
C ALA A 250 -5.54 -1.76 18.41
N SER A 251 -6.26 -2.01 17.31
CA SER A 251 -7.27 -1.08 16.79
C SER A 251 -8.64 -1.19 17.49
N LEU A 252 -8.90 -2.30 18.17
CA LEU A 252 -10.20 -2.57 18.80
C LEU A 252 -10.39 -1.67 20.03
N GLY A 253 -11.40 -0.79 19.99
CA GLY A 253 -11.65 0.19 21.06
C GLY A 253 -10.76 1.44 21.03
N ALA A 254 -9.84 1.55 20.06
CA ALA A 254 -8.91 2.66 19.95
C ALA A 254 -9.61 3.98 19.56
N ASP A 255 -9.14 5.13 20.03
CA ASP A 255 -9.61 6.43 19.53
C ASP A 255 -9.10 6.71 18.11
N ASP A 256 -9.65 7.73 17.42
CA ASP A 256 -9.28 8.04 16.03
C ASP A 256 -7.80 8.39 15.88
N LYS A 257 -7.21 9.04 16.89
CA LYS A 257 -5.78 9.36 16.91
C LYS A 257 -4.93 8.09 16.87
N THR A 258 -5.31 7.10 17.67
CA THR A 258 -4.63 5.81 17.74
C THR A 258 -4.86 4.98 16.47
N ILE A 259 -6.07 5.03 15.89
CA ILE A 259 -6.34 4.42 14.57
C ILE A 259 -5.39 4.99 13.51
N TRP A 260 -5.26 6.31 13.40
CA TRP A 260 -4.35 6.92 12.42
C TRP A 260 -2.88 6.59 12.68
N HIS A 261 -2.50 6.48 13.95
CA HIS A 261 -1.16 6.02 14.32
C HIS A 261 -0.91 4.57 13.89
N LEU A 262 -1.87 3.68 14.15
CA LEU A 262 -1.81 2.28 13.71
C LEU A 262 -1.76 2.15 12.18
N THR A 263 -2.49 3.00 11.43
CA THR A 263 -2.38 3.04 9.96
C THR A 263 -0.94 3.34 9.52
N LYS A 264 -0.22 4.22 10.23
CA LYS A 264 1.19 4.47 9.93
C LYS A 264 2.09 3.32 10.35
N VAL A 265 1.82 2.66 11.47
CA VAL A 265 2.57 1.45 11.85
C VAL A 265 2.38 0.37 10.79
N TYR A 266 1.15 0.15 10.33
CA TYR A 266 0.83 -0.75 9.22
C TYR A 266 1.58 -0.36 7.93
N TRP A 267 1.59 0.93 7.59
CA TRP A 267 2.35 1.46 6.44
C TRP A 267 3.84 1.12 6.50
N TYR A 268 4.49 1.42 7.63
CA TYR A 268 5.93 1.21 7.79
C TYR A 268 6.31 -0.24 8.11
N THR A 269 5.35 -1.16 8.13
CA THR A 269 5.57 -2.59 8.31
C THR A 269 4.97 -3.37 7.16
N VAL A 270 3.66 -3.62 7.18
CA VAL A 270 2.95 -4.45 6.21
C VAL A 270 3.06 -3.91 4.78
N GLU A 271 3.08 -2.59 4.57
CA GLU A 271 3.20 -2.00 3.22
C GLU A 271 4.65 -1.79 2.77
N PHE A 272 5.49 -1.19 3.62
CA PHE A 272 6.86 -0.78 3.27
C PHE A 272 7.91 -1.20 4.30
N GLY A 273 7.70 -2.34 4.95
CA GLY A 273 8.66 -2.92 5.88
C GLY A 273 9.75 -3.74 5.18
N VAL A 274 10.91 -3.78 5.81
CA VAL A 274 12.04 -4.63 5.42
C VAL A 274 12.52 -5.46 6.61
N VAL A 275 13.14 -6.60 6.35
CA VAL A 275 13.63 -7.53 7.38
C VAL A 275 15.11 -7.83 7.17
N ARG A 276 15.83 -8.03 8.27
CA ARG A 276 17.24 -8.42 8.24
C ARG A 276 17.40 -9.92 7.95
N GLU A 277 18.29 -10.24 7.03
CA GLU A 277 18.72 -11.60 6.73
C GLU A 277 20.24 -11.70 6.69
N GLY A 278 20.84 -12.03 7.84
CA GLY A 278 22.29 -11.91 8.03
C GLY A 278 22.70 -10.44 7.89
N ASP A 279 23.63 -10.16 6.99
CA ASP A 279 24.07 -8.79 6.69
C ASP A 279 23.18 -8.09 5.65
N ASN A 280 22.21 -8.81 5.06
CA ASN A 280 21.35 -8.28 4.01
C ASN A 280 20.04 -7.70 4.58
N ILE A 281 19.45 -6.80 3.79
CA ILE A 281 18.10 -6.27 4.00
C ILE A 281 17.21 -6.77 2.87
N LYS A 282 16.04 -7.31 3.23
CA LYS A 282 15.09 -7.92 2.30
C LYS A 282 13.70 -7.31 2.44
N ALA A 283 12.99 -7.21 1.33
CA ALA A 283 11.61 -6.75 1.31
C ALA A 283 10.67 -7.78 1.91
N PHE A 284 9.71 -7.30 2.69
CA PHE A 284 8.49 -8.03 3.00
C PHE A 284 7.24 -7.15 2.84
N GLY A 285 7.39 -5.83 2.83
CA GLY A 285 6.28 -4.90 2.62
C GLY A 285 5.61 -5.11 1.27
N ALA A 286 4.28 -5.22 1.27
CA ALA A 286 3.49 -5.49 0.08
C ALA A 286 3.66 -4.43 -1.02
N GLY A 287 3.70 -3.15 -0.65
CA GLY A 287 3.95 -2.03 -1.56
C GLY A 287 5.33 -2.08 -2.21
N ILE A 288 6.32 -2.67 -1.54
CA ILE A 288 7.65 -2.93 -2.13
C ILE A 288 7.59 -4.14 -3.06
N LEU A 289 7.02 -5.25 -2.59
CA LEU A 289 6.98 -6.53 -3.33
C LEU A 289 6.14 -6.46 -4.62
N SER A 290 5.12 -5.59 -4.67
CA SER A 290 4.27 -5.41 -5.84
C SER A 290 4.69 -4.28 -6.78
N SER A 291 5.83 -3.62 -6.51
CA SER A 291 6.32 -2.46 -7.27
C SER A 291 7.80 -2.62 -7.63
N TYR A 292 8.08 -2.80 -8.93
CA TYR A 292 9.44 -2.92 -9.47
C TYR A 292 10.35 -1.78 -9.02
N GLY A 293 9.85 -0.54 -9.17
CA GLY A 293 10.61 0.66 -8.88
C GLY A 293 10.92 0.79 -7.38
N GLU A 294 9.96 0.48 -6.52
CA GLU A 294 10.18 0.52 -5.07
C GLU A 294 11.13 -0.59 -4.63
N LEU A 295 11.01 -1.80 -5.20
CA LEU A 295 11.89 -2.93 -4.91
C LEU A 295 13.35 -2.64 -5.30
N GLN A 296 13.56 -2.07 -6.49
CA GLN A 296 14.88 -1.64 -6.97
C GLN A 296 15.43 -0.47 -6.14
N HIS A 297 14.58 0.50 -5.78
CA HIS A 297 14.97 1.62 -4.93
C HIS A 297 15.40 1.15 -3.54
N MET A 298 14.64 0.24 -2.92
CA MET A 298 15.03 -0.41 -1.66
C MET A 298 16.38 -1.13 -1.81
N ALA A 299 16.52 -1.93 -2.87
CA ALA A 299 17.74 -2.70 -3.13
C ALA A 299 18.97 -1.83 -3.41
N SER A 300 18.79 -0.58 -3.88
CA SER A 300 19.89 0.37 -4.10
C SER A 300 20.57 0.80 -2.80
N GLY A 301 19.91 0.64 -1.64
CA GLY A 301 20.41 1.10 -0.35
C GLY A 301 20.43 2.62 -0.17
N ALA A 302 19.79 3.38 -1.08
CA ALA A 302 19.76 4.84 -1.02
C ALA A 302 18.85 5.41 0.10
N ALA A 303 17.90 4.62 0.58
CA ALA A 303 16.98 5.01 1.65
C ALA A 303 17.58 4.75 3.04
N ALA A 304 17.17 5.56 4.02
CA ALA A 304 17.57 5.35 5.42
C ALA A 304 16.93 4.07 5.99
N LEU A 305 17.65 3.40 6.89
CA LEU A 305 17.16 2.22 7.60
C LEU A 305 17.06 2.53 9.09
N GLU A 306 15.89 2.30 9.68
CA GLU A 306 15.63 2.58 11.09
C GLU A 306 14.91 1.40 11.77
N PRO A 307 15.15 1.13 13.07
CA PRO A 307 14.37 0.12 13.78
C PRO A 307 12.94 0.63 14.00
N LEU A 308 11.95 -0.26 13.85
CA LEU A 308 10.56 0.08 14.18
C LEU A 308 10.39 0.31 15.69
N ASP A 309 9.76 1.42 16.05
CA ASP A 309 9.30 1.68 17.42
C ASP A 309 7.82 2.13 17.39
N PRO A 310 6.86 1.23 17.63
CA PRO A 310 5.43 1.55 17.55
C PRO A 310 4.96 2.50 18.66
N PHE A 311 5.75 2.73 19.70
CA PHE A 311 5.42 3.65 20.80
C PHE A 311 5.76 5.11 20.48
N LYS A 312 6.54 5.35 19.40
CA LYS A 312 6.91 6.69 18.95
C LYS A 312 6.05 7.16 17.78
N PRO A 313 5.84 8.48 17.63
CA PRO A 313 5.14 9.03 16.46
C PRO A 313 5.80 8.60 15.14
N GLN A 314 4.99 8.12 14.20
CA GLN A 314 5.45 7.71 12.89
C GLN A 314 5.42 8.88 11.87
N PRO A 315 6.33 8.88 10.87
CA PRO A 315 6.36 9.91 9.83
C PRO A 315 5.07 9.94 9.00
N LYS A 316 4.87 11.03 8.26
CA LYS A 316 3.72 11.19 7.37
C LYS A 316 3.79 10.17 6.21
N MET A 317 2.67 9.51 5.91
CA MET A 317 2.53 8.62 4.75
C MET A 317 2.32 9.46 3.48
N SER A 318 2.86 9.01 2.35
CA SER A 318 2.64 9.67 1.06
C SER A 318 2.99 8.73 -0.09
N TYR A 319 2.05 8.56 -1.03
CA TYR A 319 2.31 7.96 -2.34
C TYR A 319 2.77 9.01 -3.38
N LYS A 320 2.62 10.31 -3.09
CA LYS A 320 2.91 11.40 -4.04
C LYS A 320 4.35 11.90 -3.96
N ASP A 321 5.05 11.59 -2.87
CA ASP A 321 6.42 12.06 -2.63
C ASP A 321 7.49 11.14 -3.25
N GLY A 322 7.07 10.21 -4.13
CA GLY A 322 7.93 9.21 -4.76
C GLY A 322 8.18 7.99 -3.88
N PHE A 323 9.32 7.32 -4.10
CA PHE A 323 9.71 6.14 -3.33
C PHE A 323 10.03 6.49 -1.87
N GLN A 324 9.96 5.50 -0.98
CA GLN A 324 10.21 5.73 0.44
C GLN A 324 11.64 6.25 0.67
N LYS A 325 11.75 7.30 1.47
CA LYS A 325 13.05 7.86 1.89
C LYS A 325 13.66 7.11 3.07
N ARG A 326 12.86 6.26 3.72
CA ARG A 326 13.25 5.42 4.84
C ARG A 326 12.42 4.14 4.87
N TYR A 327 13.04 3.05 5.31
CA TYR A 327 12.37 1.80 5.61
C TYR A 327 12.60 1.44 7.07
N TYR A 328 11.59 0.83 7.69
CA TYR A 328 11.73 0.31 9.04
C TYR A 328 12.10 -1.18 9.00
N VAL A 329 13.19 -1.51 9.69
CA VAL A 329 13.80 -2.83 9.69
C VAL A 329 13.28 -3.65 10.86
N LEU A 330 12.77 -4.85 10.56
CA LEU A 330 12.54 -5.89 11.55
C LEU A 330 13.75 -6.83 11.62
N GLU A 331 14.14 -7.24 12.83
CA GLU A 331 15.19 -8.25 13.00
C GLU A 331 14.68 -9.67 12.68
N SER A 332 13.38 -9.92 12.87
CA SER A 332 12.65 -11.10 12.43
C SER A 332 11.15 -10.87 12.59
N PHE A 333 10.30 -11.66 11.92
CA PHE A 333 8.86 -11.61 12.16
C PHE A 333 8.45 -12.01 13.57
N GLU A 334 9.20 -12.91 14.21
CA GLU A 334 8.94 -13.27 15.61
C GLU A 334 9.23 -12.09 16.56
N ALA A 335 10.33 -11.37 16.35
CA ALA A 335 10.62 -10.17 17.12
C ALA A 335 9.61 -9.05 16.84
N GLY A 336 9.25 -8.82 15.57
CA GLY A 336 8.23 -7.85 15.18
C GLY A 336 6.85 -8.17 15.74
N SER A 337 6.45 -9.45 15.72
CA SER A 337 5.19 -9.92 16.31
C SER A 337 5.15 -9.64 17.80
N ARG A 338 6.19 -10.02 18.57
CA ARG A 338 6.25 -9.71 20.02
C ARG A 338 6.23 -8.22 20.31
N LEU A 339 6.92 -7.41 19.51
CA LEU A 339 6.93 -5.95 19.65
C LEU A 339 5.53 -5.36 19.49
N LEU A 340 4.81 -5.76 18.43
CA LEU A 340 3.47 -5.24 18.15
C LEU A 340 2.41 -5.81 19.11
N GLN A 341 2.55 -7.05 19.59
CA GLN A 341 1.72 -7.59 20.66
C GLN A 341 1.94 -6.84 21.98
N GLY A 342 3.19 -6.51 22.31
CA GLY A 342 3.51 -5.66 23.46
C GLY A 342 2.90 -4.26 23.34
N TYR A 343 2.96 -3.66 22.15
CA TYR A 343 2.28 -2.40 21.88
C TYR A 343 0.76 -2.52 22.02
N ALA A 344 0.13 -3.54 21.44
CA ALA A 344 -1.30 -3.79 21.55
C ALA A 344 -1.73 -3.95 23.03
N THR A 345 -0.96 -4.68 23.83
CA THR A 345 -1.23 -4.89 25.27
C THR A 345 -1.11 -3.60 26.08
N SER A 346 -0.27 -2.65 25.64
CA SER A 346 -0.17 -1.33 26.28
C SER A 346 -1.40 -0.45 26.05
N LEU A 347 -2.22 -0.77 25.05
CA LEU A 347 -3.48 -0.11 24.79
C LEU A 347 -4.60 -0.79 25.60
N ALA A 348 -5.54 0.01 26.09
CA ALA A 348 -6.67 -0.52 26.85
C ALA A 348 -7.66 -1.23 25.91
N LEU A 349 -7.51 -2.55 25.74
CA LEU A 349 -8.51 -3.37 25.05
C LEU A 349 -9.86 -3.30 25.78
N PRO A 350 -10.99 -3.27 25.02
CA PRO A 350 -12.33 -3.40 25.58
C PRO A 350 -12.42 -4.63 26.49
N GLU A 351 -13.09 -4.49 27.63
CA GLU A 351 -13.18 -5.54 28.65
C GLU A 351 -13.74 -6.86 28.09
N GLN A 352 -14.71 -6.77 27.18
CA GLN A 352 -15.36 -7.92 26.54
C GLN A 352 -14.42 -8.75 25.66
N LEU A 353 -13.29 -8.17 25.24
CA LEU A 353 -12.29 -8.83 24.39
C LEU A 353 -11.07 -9.32 25.17
N ARG A 354 -10.95 -8.96 26.45
CA ARG A 354 -9.85 -9.40 27.30
C ARG A 354 -9.93 -10.91 27.51
N GLY A 355 -8.83 -11.61 27.22
CA GLY A 355 -8.74 -13.06 27.39
C GLY A 355 -9.35 -13.88 26.24
N ASN A 356 -9.76 -13.26 25.14
CA ASN A 356 -10.11 -14.00 23.93
C ASN A 356 -8.84 -14.67 23.37
N PRO A 357 -8.74 -16.01 23.37
CA PRO A 357 -7.52 -16.71 22.94
C PRO A 357 -7.25 -16.55 21.44
N GLY A 358 -8.24 -16.14 20.66
CA GLY A 358 -8.07 -15.77 19.26
C GLY A 358 -7.48 -14.37 19.04
N LEU A 359 -7.42 -13.53 20.08
CA LEU A 359 -6.88 -12.16 20.06
C LEU A 359 -5.70 -11.94 21.01
N ALA A 360 -5.33 -12.95 21.82
CA ALA A 360 -4.25 -12.92 22.81
C ALA A 360 -2.92 -13.47 22.25
#